data_AF-A0A7J9SNL3-F1
#
_entry.id   AF-A0A7J9SNL3-F1
#
_cell.length_a   1.000
_cell.length_b   1.000
_cell.length_c   1.000
_cell.angle_alpha   90.00
_cell.angle_beta   90.00
_cell.angle_gamma   90.00
#
_symmetry.space_group_name_H-M   'P 1'
#
loop_
_entity.id
_entity.type
_entity.pdbx_description
1 polymer ?
#
loop_
_entity_poly.entity_id
_entity_poly.type
_entity_poly.pdbx_seq_one_letter_code
_entity_poly.pdbx_strand_id
1 'polypeptide(L)' 'MGVRDVLPILITGGGGSATDERTHVECRDCGTNLTRDAEGCPNCGGDVAVYDLS' A
#
# COMPACT_ATOMS: atom_id res chain seq x y z
N MET A 1 -17.72 31.15 -9.23
CA MET A 1 -17.82 29.80 -9.81
C MET A 1 -16.41 29.30 -10.12
N GLY A 2 -15.70 28.79 -9.11
CA GLY A 2 -14.32 28.30 -9.26
C GLY A 2 -14.19 26.97 -8.54
N VAL A 3 -14.19 25.86 -9.29
CA VAL A 3 -14.06 24.48 -8.81
C VAL A 3 -12.58 24.14 -8.55
N ARG A 4 -11.87 25.00 -7.82
CA ARG A 4 -10.42 24.89 -7.58
C ARG A 4 -10.07 24.25 -6.23
N ASP A 5 -11.07 23.86 -5.44
CA ASP A 5 -10.90 23.42 -4.05
C ASP A 5 -11.18 21.93 -3.82
N VAL A 6 -11.36 21.12 -4.87
CA VAL A 6 -11.68 19.68 -4.70
C VAL A 6 -10.45 18.77 -4.73
N LEU A 7 -9.24 19.35 -4.75
CA LEU A 7 -7.98 18.60 -4.79
C LEU A 7 -7.33 18.23 -3.43
N PRO A 8 -8.00 18.17 -2.24
CA PRO A 8 -7.37 17.56 -1.08
C PRO A 8 -7.60 16.04 -0.97
N ILE A 9 -8.46 15.42 -1.79
CA ILE A 9 -8.78 13.98 -1.66
C ILE A 9 -7.56 13.09 -1.95
N LEU A 10 -6.63 13.54 -2.80
CA LEU A 10 -5.38 12.81 -3.07
C LEU A 10 -4.37 12.87 -1.91
N ILE A 11 -4.62 13.68 -0.86
CA ILE A 11 -3.79 13.68 0.36
C ILE A 11 -4.26 12.59 1.34
N THR A 12 -5.43 11.97 1.11
CA THR A 12 -6.05 11.03 2.08
C THR A 12 -6.04 9.56 1.62
N GLY A 13 -5.49 9.20 0.46
CA GLY A 13 -5.69 7.84 -0.08
C GLY A 13 -4.57 7.26 -0.94
N GLY A 14 -3.33 7.22 -0.44
CA GLY A 14 -2.26 6.47 -1.12
C GLY A 14 -0.95 6.50 -0.34
N GLY A 15 -0.81 5.58 0.61
CA GLY A 15 0.33 5.48 1.52
C GLY A 15 1.64 5.23 0.80
N GLY A 16 2.44 6.29 0.64
CA GLY A 16 3.89 6.18 0.50
C GLY A 16 4.50 5.95 1.89
N SER A 17 4.51 4.70 2.37
CA SER A 17 5.27 4.32 3.56
C SER A 17 6.75 4.52 3.27
N ALA A 18 7.33 5.55 3.88
CA ALA A 18 8.75 5.86 3.85
C ALA A 18 9.55 4.82 4.68
N THR A 19 9.57 3.57 4.23
CA THR A 19 10.39 2.50 4.80
C THR A 19 10.90 1.64 3.65
N ASP A 20 12.04 2.07 3.12
CA ASP A 20 12.73 1.48 1.98
C ASP A 20 11.83 1.31 0.74
N GLU A 21 11.93 2.26 -0.17
CA GLU A 21 11.09 2.46 -1.35
C GLU A 21 11.30 1.44 -2.50
N ARG A 22 12.11 0.40 -2.27
CA ARG A 22 12.56 -0.53 -3.33
C ARG A 22 11.87 -1.89 -3.31
N THR A 23 11.10 -2.20 -2.27
CA THR A 23 10.38 -3.46 -2.19
C THR A 23 8.99 -3.23 -1.60
N HIS A 24 7.98 -3.51 -2.41
CA HIS A 24 6.56 -3.39 -2.07
C HIS A 24 6.01 -4.75 -1.66
N VAL A 25 5.31 -4.82 -0.54
CA VAL A 25 4.72 -6.07 -0.03
C VAL A 25 3.23 -5.88 0.20
N GLU A 26 2.43 -6.75 -0.39
CA GLU A 26 0.97 -6.69 -0.32
C GLU A 26 0.37 -8.10 -0.29
N CYS A 27 -0.86 -8.21 0.22
CA CYS A 27 -1.61 -9.45 0.18
C CYS A 27 -2.32 -9.63 -1.17
N ARG A 28 -2.16 -10.80 -1.80
CA ARG A 28 -2.83 -11.11 -3.07
C ARG A 28 -4.34 -11.33 -2.94
N ASP A 29 -4.81 -11.71 -1.76
CA ASP A 29 -6.23 -11.96 -1.52
C ASP A 29 -7.02 -10.71 -1.17
N CYS A 30 -6.49 -9.87 -0.26
CA CYS A 30 -7.23 -8.72 0.26
C CYS A 30 -6.67 -7.35 -0.14
N GLY A 31 -5.49 -7.29 -0.79
CA GLY A 31 -4.86 -6.03 -1.20
C GLY A 31 -4.33 -5.17 -0.06
N THR A 32 -4.25 -5.71 1.17
CA THR A 32 -3.65 -5.00 2.30
C THR A 32 -2.15 -4.85 2.07
N ASN A 33 -1.64 -3.63 2.26
CA ASN A 33 -0.19 -3.37 2.29
C ASN A 33 0.40 -3.96 3.57
N LEU A 34 1.45 -4.76 3.39
CA LEU A 34 2.12 -5.48 4.46
C LEU A 34 3.57 -5.01 4.59
N THR A 35 4.16 -5.28 5.76
CA THR A 35 5.59 -5.12 5.98
C THR A 35 6.38 -6.27 5.37
N ARG A 36 7.66 -6.04 5.05
CA ARG A 36 8.55 -7.05 4.44
C ARG A 36 8.79 -8.29 5.29
N ASP A 37 8.63 -8.17 6.61
CA ASP A 37 8.73 -9.27 7.56
C ASP A 37 7.41 -10.05 7.74
N ALA A 38 6.35 -9.70 7.00
CA ALA A 38 5.08 -10.42 7.11
C ALA A 38 5.18 -11.80 6.43
N GLU A 39 5.22 -12.86 7.25
CA GLU A 39 5.16 -14.25 6.76
C GLU A 39 3.78 -14.63 6.19
N GLY A 40 2.74 -13.87 6.53
CA GLY A 40 1.36 -14.10 6.12
C GLY A 40 0.51 -12.86 6.33
N CYS A 41 -0.63 -12.76 5.63
CA CYS A 41 -1.53 -11.63 5.83
C CYS A 41 -2.29 -11.76 7.16
N PRO A 42 -2.10 -10.88 8.15
CA PRO A 42 -2.85 -10.95 9.42
C PRO A 42 -4.32 -10.53 9.26
N ASN A 43 -4.69 -9.92 8.14
CA ASN A 43 -6.03 -9.44 7.90
C ASN A 43 -6.96 -10.57 7.39
N CYS A 44 -6.50 -11.34 6.41
CA CYS A 44 -7.31 -12.38 5.77
C CYS A 44 -6.70 -13.79 5.84
N GLY A 45 -5.44 -13.93 6.25
CA GLY A 45 -4.71 -15.20 6.24
C GLY A 45 -4.24 -15.66 4.86
N GLY A 46 -4.43 -14.84 3.82
CA GLY A 46 -4.05 -15.15 2.44
C GLY A 46 -2.56 -14.94 2.15
N ASP A 47 -2.19 -15.27 0.91
CA ASP A 47 -0.81 -15.24 0.45
C ASP A 47 -0.26 -13.81 0.33
N VAL A 48 1.03 -13.69 0.61
CA VAL A 48 1.78 -12.43 0.56
C VAL A 48 2.65 -12.39 -0.70
N ALA A 49 2.62 -11.27 -1.41
CA ALA A 49 3.45 -11.02 -2.57
C ALA A 49 4.45 -9.90 -2.29
N VAL A 50 5.70 -10.17 -2.65
CA VAL A 50 6.83 -9.24 -2.52
C VAL A 50 7.28 -8.85 -3.93
N TYR A 51 7.29 -7.55 -4.22
CA TYR A 51 7.73 -6.98 -5.49
C TYR A 51 8.97 -6.14 -5.26
N ASP A 52 10.04 -6.45 -5.97
CA ASP A 52 11.22 -5.60 -6.05
C ASP A 52 11.02 -4.56 -7.15
N LEU A 53 11.08 -3.28 -6.79
CA LEU A 53 10.85 -2.11 -7.65
C LEU A 53 12.18 -1.52 -8.11
N SER A 54 13.04 -2.36 -8.69
CA SER A 54 14.30 -1.96 -9.34
C SER A 54 14.10 -1.21 -10.65
#